data_AF-A0A7S1GL21-F1
#
_entry.id   AF-A0A7S1GL21-F1
#
_cell.length_a   1.000
_cell.length_b   1.000
_cell.length_c   1.000
_cell.angle_alpha   90.00
_cell.angle_beta   90.00
_cell.angle_gamma   90.00
#
_symmetry.space_group_name_H-M   'P 1'
#
loop_
_entity.id
_entity.type
_entity.pdbx_description
1 polymer ?
#
loop_
_entity_poly.entity_id
_entity_poly.type
_entity_poly.pdbx_seq_one_letter_code
_entity_poly.pdbx_strand_id
1 'polypeptide(L)'
;TAMNKSMKRFMMTVRASLALVGILVAFSFGYRQGAQDQGLLTQQGSSFRQSPFLSRSVAEEEEEEDPIRSRKLTEEEPPKKEQNPPVDGDNCKCDDSPTTNNSEKKPLVVVSSEERSFFEIGKGHDTDKVAAHHHLPICLKDSEQCIRKGCANERCRAWGHFYDSMYQSRLGKYSRNDTEPFQFLEIGFYNGNGFETYMDFFPRAEAHSMEISCLPHGSREEGKWPFENFAAVNKKWYQTLLDQNRLHCGDANDVKWIHQIWTEKMKRPDAPPLRVVVDDGAHVAEHMAQSVFFWFPRLQPGGLLVIEDIQPIHEANKFRKHFLPQIMADLHYCGDPKLPDQPCFPTIQPLLQSIHCEMHICIFERNDEPARELSLEESTMPPGAMNLTTCRSFQN
;
A
#
# COMPACT_ATOMS: atom_id res chain seq x y z
N THR A 1 -12.55 36.90 41.70
CA THR A 1 -12.45 37.92 40.61
C THR A 1 -11.05 38.53 40.44
N ALA A 2 -9.97 37.98 41.01
CA ALA A 2 -8.61 38.53 40.91
C ALA A 2 -7.64 37.77 39.95
N MET A 3 -8.06 36.67 39.32
CA MET A 3 -7.19 35.89 38.41
C MET A 3 -7.19 36.34 36.94
N ASN A 4 -8.07 37.27 36.55
CA ASN A 4 -8.27 37.58 35.12
C ASN A 4 -7.41 38.74 34.57
N LYS A 5 -6.59 39.39 35.42
CA LYS A 5 -5.70 40.50 34.99
C LYS A 5 -4.26 40.08 34.66
N SER A 6 -3.81 38.91 35.13
CA SER A 6 -2.42 38.46 34.88
C SER A 6 -2.23 37.86 33.47
N MET A 7 -3.24 37.16 32.95
CA MET A 7 -3.15 36.48 31.65
C MET A 7 -3.16 37.44 30.45
N LYS A 8 -3.79 38.62 30.58
CA LYS A 8 -3.78 39.65 29.52
C LYS A 8 -2.43 40.37 29.37
N ARG A 9 -1.59 40.41 30.41
CA ARG A 9 -0.23 40.99 30.30
C ARG A 9 0.75 40.03 29.63
N PHE A 10 0.59 38.72 29.84
CA PHE A 10 1.48 37.73 29.22
C PHE A 10 1.29 37.60 27.71
N MET A 11 0.05 37.72 27.20
CA MET A 11 -0.23 37.65 25.76
C MET A 11 0.18 38.89 24.96
N MET A 12 0.38 40.06 25.57
CA MET A 12 0.88 41.25 24.86
C MET A 12 2.39 41.22 24.66
N THR A 13 3.16 40.57 25.54
CA THR A 13 4.62 40.52 25.42
C THR A 13 5.08 39.55 24.31
N VAL A 14 4.32 38.49 24.04
CA VAL A 14 4.66 37.50 23.00
C VAL A 14 4.42 38.05 21.57
N ARG A 15 3.50 39.00 21.39
CA ARG A 15 3.26 39.64 20.08
C ARG A 15 4.31 40.68 19.66
N ALA A 16 5.11 41.19 20.61
CA ALA A 16 6.18 42.14 20.29
C ALA A 16 7.48 41.46 19.81
N SER A 17 7.71 40.20 20.16
CA SER A 17 8.93 39.47 19.77
C SER A 17 8.88 38.84 18.38
N LEU A 18 7.69 38.65 17.79
CA LEU A 18 7.53 38.11 16.44
C LEU A 18 7.59 39.16 15.33
N ALA A 19 7.56 40.45 15.66
CA ALA A 19 7.69 41.54 14.69
C ALA A 19 9.16 41.94 14.39
N LEU A 20 10.13 41.48 15.20
CA LEU A 20 11.55 41.84 15.01
C LEU A 20 12.36 40.85 14.15
N VAL A 21 11.83 39.65 13.87
CA VAL A 21 12.53 38.64 13.05
C VAL A 21 12.19 38.78 11.55
N GLY A 22 11.13 39.53 11.20
CA GLY A 22 10.68 39.72 9.82
C GLY A 22 11.41 40.81 9.01
N ILE A 23 12.39 41.52 9.58
CA ILE A 23 13.05 42.68 8.93
C ILE A 23 14.46 42.35 8.39
N LEU A 24 14.96 41.13 8.55
CA LEU A 24 16.34 40.76 8.20
C LEU A 24 16.54 39.87 6.96
N VAL A 25 15.52 39.65 6.13
CA VAL A 25 15.63 38.80 4.90
C VAL A 25 15.47 39.60 3.59
N ALA A 26 15.31 40.92 3.65
CA ALA A 26 15.08 41.75 2.46
C ALA A 26 16.32 42.53 1.99
N PHE A 27 17.50 41.91 1.87
CA PHE A 27 18.66 42.51 1.16
C PHE A 27 19.65 41.42 0.75
N SER A 28 19.47 40.82 -0.44
CA SER A 28 20.54 40.18 -1.25
C SER A 28 19.96 39.59 -2.54
N PHE A 29 19.57 40.43 -3.50
CA PHE A 29 19.60 40.04 -4.92
C PHE A 29 20.00 41.25 -5.76
N GLY A 30 21.31 41.46 -5.86
CA GLY A 30 21.93 42.42 -6.75
C GLY A 30 22.34 41.73 -8.06
N TYR A 31 21.73 42.18 -9.15
CA TYR A 31 22.34 42.49 -10.44
C TYR A 31 23.63 41.75 -10.85
N ARG A 32 23.55 40.94 -11.92
CA ARG A 32 24.62 40.83 -12.93
C ARG A 32 24.01 40.72 -14.33
N GLN A 33 24.12 41.82 -15.07
CA GLN A 33 24.21 41.82 -16.54
C GLN A 33 25.63 41.41 -16.94
N GLY A 34 25.80 40.71 -18.06
CA GLY A 34 27.12 40.60 -18.68
C GLY A 34 27.24 39.55 -19.78
N ALA A 35 27.30 40.07 -21.01
CA ALA A 35 28.10 39.61 -22.15
C ALA A 35 27.63 38.40 -22.99
N GLN A 36 27.22 38.77 -24.21
CA GLN A 36 27.39 38.01 -25.44
C GLN A 36 28.84 37.55 -25.60
N ASP A 37 29.04 36.35 -26.15
CA ASP A 37 30.24 36.07 -26.93
C ASP A 37 29.88 35.14 -28.11
N GLN A 38 30.24 35.61 -29.31
CA GLN A 38 30.13 34.87 -30.56
C GLN A 38 31.43 34.08 -30.75
N GLY A 39 31.33 32.75 -30.86
CA GLY A 39 32.46 31.86 -31.14
C GLY A 39 32.17 30.99 -32.34
N LEU A 40 32.56 31.49 -33.52
CA LEU A 40 32.62 30.77 -34.79
C LEU A 40 33.72 29.69 -34.69
N LEU A 41 33.41 28.41 -34.97
CA LEU A 41 34.42 27.41 -35.33
C LEU A 41 33.82 26.35 -36.26
N THR A 42 34.09 26.56 -37.55
CA THR A 42 34.09 25.54 -38.61
C THR A 42 35.27 24.58 -38.43
N GLN A 43 35.03 23.26 -38.53
CA GLN A 43 35.71 22.38 -39.50
C GLN A 43 35.26 20.91 -39.38
N GLN A 44 34.99 20.32 -40.55
CA GLN A 44 35.33 18.95 -41.01
C GLN A 44 35.01 17.78 -40.05
N GLY A 45 34.09 16.86 -40.37
CA GLY A 45 34.05 16.08 -41.60
C GLY A 45 34.44 14.63 -41.27
N SER A 46 33.45 13.75 -41.07
CA SER A 46 33.63 12.31 -41.29
C SER A 46 32.28 11.68 -41.61
N SER A 47 32.19 11.07 -42.79
CA SER A 47 31.01 10.38 -43.26
C SER A 47 30.97 8.98 -42.64
N PHE A 48 29.92 8.67 -41.88
CA PHE A 48 29.57 7.30 -41.55
C PHE A 48 28.18 7.00 -42.12
N ARG A 49 28.13 6.02 -43.02
CA ARG A 49 26.91 5.53 -43.67
C ARG A 49 26.00 4.92 -42.60
N GLN A 50 24.80 5.46 -42.43
CA GLN A 50 23.70 4.79 -41.75
C GLN A 50 22.62 4.40 -42.78
N SER A 51 22.19 3.15 -42.68
CA SER A 51 21.10 2.53 -43.42
C SER A 51 19.75 3.13 -43.01
N PRO A 52 18.76 3.20 -43.92
CA PRO A 52 17.47 3.81 -43.60
C PRO A 52 16.59 2.84 -42.82
N PHE A 53 16.37 3.12 -41.54
CA PHE A 53 15.23 2.58 -40.80
C PHE A 53 14.05 3.55 -40.96
N LEU A 54 12.97 3.05 -41.54
CA LEU A 54 11.73 3.75 -41.80
C LEU A 54 11.11 4.27 -40.50
N SER A 55 11.00 5.59 -40.38
CA SER A 55 10.22 6.26 -39.34
C SER A 55 8.72 6.08 -39.63
N ARG A 56 8.06 5.23 -38.84
CA ARG A 56 6.60 5.22 -38.75
C ARG A 56 6.19 6.35 -37.81
N SER A 57 5.38 7.26 -38.34
CA SER A 57 4.68 8.31 -37.61
C SER A 57 3.89 7.71 -36.44
N VAL A 58 4.10 8.26 -35.26
CA VAL A 58 3.26 8.04 -34.08
C VAL A 58 1.91 8.67 -34.39
N ALA A 59 0.88 7.84 -34.51
CA ALA A 59 -0.50 8.31 -34.55
C ALA A 59 -0.89 8.67 -33.10
N GLU A 60 -1.56 9.81 -32.96
CA GLU A 60 -2.29 10.20 -31.76
C GLU A 60 -3.34 9.11 -31.50
N GLU A 61 -3.18 8.36 -30.41
CA GLU A 61 -4.21 7.44 -29.92
C GLU A 61 -5.21 8.27 -29.12
N GLU A 62 -6.45 8.31 -29.61
CA GLU A 62 -7.60 8.90 -28.94
C GLU A 62 -7.86 8.17 -27.62
N GLU A 63 -8.12 8.92 -26.55
CA GLU A 63 -8.53 8.41 -25.24
C GLU A 63 -9.88 7.69 -25.35
N GLU A 64 -9.85 6.37 -25.47
CA GLU A 64 -11.04 5.52 -25.40
C GLU A 64 -11.43 5.35 -23.92
N GLU A 65 -12.50 6.02 -23.49
CA GLU A 65 -13.06 5.89 -22.14
C GLU A 65 -13.46 4.42 -21.86
N ASP A 66 -12.88 3.84 -20.81
CA ASP A 66 -13.04 2.45 -20.40
C ASP A 66 -14.50 2.16 -19.98
N PRO A 67 -15.26 1.28 -20.67
CA PRO A 67 -16.70 1.10 -20.46
C PRO A 67 -17.05 0.25 -19.22
N ILE A 68 -16.12 0.04 -18.28
CA ILE A 68 -16.28 -0.90 -17.16
C ILE A 68 -17.24 -0.39 -16.06
N ARG A 69 -17.72 0.85 -16.14
CA ARG A 69 -18.49 1.47 -15.04
C ARG A 69 -20.01 1.52 -15.29
N SER A 70 -20.69 0.37 -15.35
CA SER A 70 -22.13 0.25 -14.99
C SER A 70 -22.72 -1.15 -15.24
N ARG A 71 -22.25 -2.19 -14.53
CA ARG A 71 -23.12 -3.36 -14.30
C ARG A 71 -23.87 -3.16 -12.99
N LYS A 72 -25.18 -2.86 -13.10
CA LYS A 72 -26.12 -2.98 -11.99
C LYS A 72 -26.06 -4.41 -11.47
N LEU A 73 -25.59 -4.57 -10.24
CA LEU A 73 -25.76 -5.80 -9.46
C LEU A 73 -27.26 -6.06 -9.33
N THR A 74 -27.74 -7.13 -9.95
CA THR A 74 -29.09 -7.64 -9.73
C THR A 74 -29.11 -8.28 -8.35
N GLU A 75 -29.96 -7.77 -7.47
CA GLU A 75 -30.21 -8.32 -6.13
C GLU A 75 -30.76 -9.75 -6.27
N GLU A 76 -29.91 -10.76 -6.05
CA GLU A 76 -30.38 -12.12 -5.76
C GLU A 76 -30.69 -12.23 -4.26
N GLU A 77 -31.88 -12.75 -3.94
CA GLU A 77 -32.32 -12.95 -2.56
C GLU A 77 -31.41 -13.95 -1.82
N PRO A 78 -31.02 -13.66 -0.56
CA PRO A 78 -30.16 -14.54 0.21
C PRO A 78 -30.89 -15.81 0.65
N PRO A 79 -30.19 -16.97 0.72
CA PRO A 79 -30.78 -18.20 1.20
C PRO A 79 -31.15 -18.10 2.70
N LYS A 80 -32.36 -18.56 3.03
CA LYS A 80 -32.92 -18.57 4.38
C LYS A 80 -32.03 -19.39 5.32
N LYS A 81 -31.45 -18.73 6.33
CA LYS A 81 -30.70 -19.39 7.41
C LYS A 81 -31.66 -20.08 8.40
N GLU A 82 -31.31 -21.32 8.71
CA GLU A 82 -31.93 -22.19 9.70
C GLU A 82 -31.70 -21.64 11.11
N GLN A 83 -32.76 -21.55 11.91
CA GLN A 83 -32.75 -20.97 13.26
C GLN A 83 -32.29 -22.02 14.27
N ASN A 84 -31.22 -21.72 15.02
CA ASN A 84 -30.83 -22.53 16.18
C ASN A 84 -31.80 -22.29 17.36
N PRO A 85 -32.05 -23.33 18.18
CA PRO A 85 -32.97 -23.25 19.33
C PRO A 85 -32.40 -22.40 20.47
N PRO A 86 -33.27 -21.88 21.37
CA PRO A 86 -32.89 -20.98 22.45
C PRO A 86 -32.13 -21.74 23.55
N VAL A 87 -31.07 -21.10 24.06
CA VAL A 87 -30.33 -21.57 25.24
C VAL A 87 -30.99 -20.97 26.48
N ASP A 88 -31.59 -21.82 27.29
CA ASP A 88 -32.20 -21.48 28.58
C ASP A 88 -31.16 -21.08 29.63
N GLY A 89 -31.55 -20.11 30.46
CA GLY A 89 -30.72 -19.49 31.49
C GLY A 89 -30.69 -20.19 32.85
N ASP A 90 -29.91 -19.52 33.72
CA ASP A 90 -29.97 -19.47 35.19
C ASP A 90 -29.70 -20.73 36.02
N ASN A 91 -28.51 -20.76 36.64
CA ASN A 91 -28.38 -20.96 38.10
C ASN A 91 -26.93 -20.77 38.57
N CYS A 92 -26.65 -19.66 39.25
CA CYS A 92 -25.43 -19.50 40.05
C CYS A 92 -25.80 -19.58 41.54
N LYS A 93 -25.51 -20.71 42.17
CA LYS A 93 -25.40 -20.85 43.64
C LYS A 93 -23.91 -20.82 44.00
N CYS A 94 -23.56 -19.96 44.94
CA CYS A 94 -22.23 -19.91 45.56
C CYS A 94 -22.23 -20.88 46.76
N ASP A 95 -21.55 -22.01 46.62
CA ASP A 95 -21.20 -22.89 47.74
C ASP A 95 -19.70 -22.73 48.04
N ASP A 96 -19.41 -22.13 49.20
CA ASP A 96 -18.06 -22.04 49.76
C ASP A 96 -17.72 -23.37 50.45
N SER A 97 -16.95 -24.22 49.79
CA SER A 97 -16.35 -25.41 50.40
C SER A 97 -14.91 -25.61 49.88
N PRO A 98 -13.92 -25.82 50.77
CA PRO A 98 -12.54 -26.02 50.36
C PRO A 98 -12.32 -27.46 49.91
N THR A 99 -12.46 -27.70 48.60
CA THR A 99 -12.09 -28.97 47.95
C THR A 99 -10.64 -28.95 47.49
N THR A 100 -9.88 -29.93 47.94
CA THR A 100 -8.50 -30.22 47.51
C THR A 100 -8.51 -30.71 46.05
N ASN A 101 -8.28 -29.79 45.11
CA ASN A 101 -8.24 -30.09 43.68
C ASN A 101 -6.92 -30.76 43.27
N ASN A 102 -6.94 -32.09 43.17
CA ASN A 102 -6.10 -32.82 42.21
C ASN A 102 -6.60 -32.45 40.80
N SER A 103 -6.19 -31.30 40.28
CA SER A 103 -6.50 -30.91 38.92
C SER A 103 -5.70 -31.81 37.96
N GLU A 104 -6.36 -32.84 37.42
CA GLU A 104 -5.92 -33.52 36.20
C GLU A 104 -5.57 -32.44 35.17
N LYS A 105 -4.28 -32.36 34.80
CA LYS A 105 -3.82 -31.48 33.74
C LYS A 105 -4.51 -31.93 32.46
N LYS A 106 -5.61 -31.26 32.10
CA LYS A 106 -6.29 -31.44 30.82
C LYS A 106 -5.22 -31.32 29.73
N PRO A 107 -5.05 -32.34 28.87
CA PRO A 107 -3.98 -32.33 27.88
C PRO A 107 -4.11 -31.06 27.03
N LEU A 108 -3.01 -30.30 26.96
CA LEU A 108 -2.92 -29.12 26.10
C LEU A 108 -3.29 -29.57 24.69
N VAL A 109 -4.38 -29.02 24.15
CA VAL A 109 -4.79 -29.25 22.78
C VAL A 109 -3.64 -28.73 21.91
N VAL A 110 -2.92 -29.64 21.27
CA VAL A 110 -1.89 -29.28 20.29
C VAL A 110 -2.63 -28.69 19.10
N VAL A 111 -2.70 -27.37 19.04
CA VAL A 111 -3.26 -26.66 17.90
C VAL A 111 -2.30 -26.90 16.73
N SER A 112 -2.82 -27.41 15.60
CA SER A 112 -2.03 -27.63 14.39
C SER A 112 -1.28 -26.34 14.02
N SER A 113 0.03 -26.48 13.82
CA SER A 113 0.95 -25.43 13.38
C SER A 113 1.11 -25.41 11.86
N GLU A 114 0.16 -25.97 11.12
CA GLU A 114 0.21 -26.01 9.66
C GLU A 114 -0.10 -24.63 9.07
N GLU A 115 0.49 -24.35 7.92
CA GLU A 115 0.14 -23.16 7.14
C GLU A 115 -1.27 -23.32 6.58
N ARG A 116 -2.04 -22.23 6.60
CA ARG A 116 -3.36 -22.16 5.96
C ARG A 116 -3.17 -21.99 4.46
N SER A 117 -4.17 -22.39 3.68
CA SER A 117 -4.20 -22.17 2.23
C SER A 117 -4.81 -20.81 1.91
N PHE A 118 -4.02 -19.89 1.34
CA PHE A 118 -4.54 -18.59 0.89
C PHE A 118 -5.61 -18.76 -0.19
N PHE A 119 -5.40 -19.70 -1.12
CA PHE A 119 -6.34 -19.98 -2.20
C PHE A 119 -7.72 -20.39 -1.70
N GLU A 120 -7.78 -21.35 -0.77
CA GLU A 120 -9.07 -21.85 -0.26
C GLU A 120 -9.80 -20.79 0.56
N ILE A 121 -9.08 -20.00 1.36
CA ILE A 121 -9.66 -18.90 2.13
C ILE A 121 -10.18 -17.81 1.19
N GLY A 122 -9.37 -17.36 0.22
CA GLY A 122 -9.75 -16.33 -0.73
C GLY A 122 -10.96 -16.73 -1.56
N LYS A 123 -11.01 -17.99 -2.00
CA LYS A 123 -12.17 -18.54 -2.70
C LYS A 123 -13.44 -18.51 -1.82
N GLY A 124 -13.31 -18.76 -0.52
CA GLY A 124 -14.42 -18.71 0.44
C GLY A 124 -14.98 -17.30 0.64
N HIS A 125 -14.17 -16.26 0.45
CA HIS A 125 -14.56 -14.85 0.57
C HIS A 125 -14.87 -14.17 -0.76
N ASP A 126 -14.81 -14.90 -1.88
CA ASP A 126 -15.01 -14.35 -3.22
C ASP A 126 -14.14 -13.10 -3.48
N THR A 127 -12.87 -13.18 -3.10
CA THR A 127 -11.90 -12.15 -3.44
C THR A 127 -11.40 -12.33 -4.88
N ASP A 128 -11.32 -11.21 -5.59
CA ASP A 128 -10.72 -11.10 -6.90
C ASP A 128 -9.26 -11.60 -6.93
N LYS A 129 -8.53 -11.55 -5.81
CA LYS A 129 -7.12 -11.99 -5.66
C LYS A 129 -6.87 -13.43 -6.12
N VAL A 130 -7.90 -14.28 -6.10
CA VAL A 130 -7.83 -15.68 -6.54
C VAL A 130 -8.90 -16.05 -7.58
N ALA A 131 -9.74 -15.09 -7.99
CA ALA A 131 -10.90 -15.37 -8.83
C ALA A 131 -10.52 -15.83 -10.24
N ALA A 132 -9.34 -15.50 -10.75
CA ALA A 132 -8.95 -15.86 -12.12
C ALA A 132 -8.87 -17.37 -12.34
N HIS A 133 -8.66 -18.18 -11.28
CA HIS A 133 -8.73 -19.64 -11.36
C HIS A 133 -10.12 -20.14 -11.81
N HIS A 134 -11.18 -19.43 -11.43
CA HIS A 134 -12.55 -19.74 -11.86
C HIS A 134 -12.85 -19.17 -13.25
N HIS A 135 -12.43 -17.94 -13.53
CA HIS A 135 -12.81 -17.23 -14.75
C HIS A 135 -11.98 -17.63 -15.99
N LEU A 136 -10.71 -18.03 -15.82
CA LEU A 136 -9.85 -18.34 -16.95
C LEU A 136 -10.37 -19.53 -17.77
N PRO A 137 -10.76 -20.68 -17.20
CA PRO A 137 -11.32 -21.79 -17.98
C PRO A 137 -12.57 -21.39 -18.79
N ILE A 138 -13.41 -20.51 -18.23
CA ILE A 138 -14.61 -19.99 -18.90
C ILE A 138 -14.21 -19.12 -20.11
N CYS A 139 -13.30 -18.16 -19.89
CA CYS A 139 -12.75 -17.29 -20.93
C CYS A 139 -12.01 -18.08 -22.03
N LEU A 140 -11.28 -19.15 -21.69
CA LEU A 140 -10.59 -19.98 -22.70
C LEU A 140 -11.54 -20.85 -23.53
N LYS A 141 -12.69 -21.22 -22.97
CA LYS A 141 -13.74 -21.93 -23.70
C LYS A 141 -14.53 -21.01 -24.63
N ASP A 142 -14.71 -19.76 -24.22
CA ASP A 142 -15.45 -18.74 -24.95
C ASP A 142 -14.75 -17.39 -24.81
N SER A 143 -14.03 -16.98 -25.86
CA SER A 143 -13.25 -15.74 -25.86
C SER A 143 -14.10 -14.49 -25.67
N GLU A 144 -15.41 -14.56 -25.91
CA GLU A 144 -16.33 -13.46 -25.68
C GLU A 144 -16.54 -13.17 -24.18
N GLN A 145 -16.26 -14.14 -23.32
CA GLN A 145 -16.34 -14.01 -21.85
C GLN A 145 -15.03 -13.51 -21.22
N CYS A 146 -13.96 -13.37 -22.00
CA CYS A 146 -12.73 -12.75 -21.53
C CYS A 146 -12.92 -11.24 -21.32
N ILE A 147 -12.40 -10.70 -20.21
CA ILE A 147 -12.36 -9.25 -19.96
C ILE A 147 -11.41 -8.57 -20.94
N ARG A 148 -10.23 -9.16 -21.15
CA ARG A 148 -9.22 -8.60 -22.07
C ARG A 148 -9.02 -9.52 -23.27
N LYS A 149 -9.89 -9.35 -24.26
CA LYS A 149 -9.82 -10.09 -25.53
C LYS A 149 -8.50 -9.77 -26.24
N GLY A 150 -7.89 -10.79 -26.85
CA GLY A 150 -6.67 -10.60 -27.65
C GLY A 150 -5.36 -10.46 -26.86
N CYS A 151 -5.37 -10.46 -25.52
CA CYS A 151 -4.11 -10.50 -24.76
C CYS A 151 -3.29 -11.76 -25.14
N ALA A 152 -2.00 -11.56 -25.44
CA ALA A 152 -1.11 -12.65 -25.81
C ALA A 152 -0.90 -13.64 -24.65
N ASN A 153 -0.78 -13.14 -23.42
CA ASN A 153 -0.77 -13.96 -22.21
C ASN A 153 -2.20 -14.30 -21.79
N GLU A 154 -2.54 -15.59 -21.81
CA GLU A 154 -3.87 -16.10 -21.47
C GLU A 154 -4.30 -15.74 -20.06
N ARG A 155 -3.37 -15.74 -19.10
CA ARG A 155 -3.65 -15.38 -17.71
C ARG A 155 -4.12 -13.92 -17.56
N CYS A 156 -3.82 -13.05 -18.51
CA CYS A 156 -4.29 -11.66 -18.51
C CYS A 156 -5.70 -11.49 -19.10
N ARG A 157 -6.29 -12.54 -19.70
CA ARG A 157 -7.59 -12.45 -20.38
C ARG A 157 -8.78 -12.54 -19.42
N ALA A 158 -8.61 -13.25 -18.30
CA ALA A 158 -9.67 -13.51 -17.32
C ALA A 158 -9.90 -12.31 -16.38
N TRP A 159 -11.06 -12.27 -15.73
CA TRP A 159 -11.30 -11.39 -14.58
C TRP A 159 -10.63 -11.96 -13.32
N GLY A 160 -10.17 -11.07 -12.43
CA GLY A 160 -9.49 -11.41 -11.18
C GLY A 160 -8.01 -11.75 -11.36
N HIS A 161 -7.43 -12.34 -10.31
CA HIS A 161 -5.99 -12.54 -10.17
C HIS A 161 -5.64 -13.98 -9.76
N PHE A 162 -4.35 -14.25 -9.80
CA PHE A 162 -3.71 -15.51 -9.38
C PHE A 162 -2.67 -15.22 -8.30
N TYR A 163 -2.99 -14.36 -7.33
CA TYR A 163 -2.03 -13.93 -6.31
C TYR A 163 -1.78 -14.98 -5.24
N ASP A 164 -2.56 -16.06 -5.20
CA ASP A 164 -2.44 -17.14 -4.24
C ASP A 164 -1.06 -17.78 -4.20
N SER A 165 -0.38 -17.97 -5.34
CA SER A 165 0.97 -18.54 -5.37
C SER A 165 1.99 -17.66 -4.65
N MET A 166 1.96 -16.36 -4.93
CA MET A 166 2.83 -15.38 -4.28
C MET A 166 2.51 -15.28 -2.78
N TYR A 167 1.22 -15.15 -2.44
CA TYR A 167 0.80 -15.04 -1.05
C TYR A 167 1.11 -16.29 -0.23
N GLN A 168 0.83 -17.48 -0.75
CA GLN A 168 1.16 -18.71 -0.07
C GLN A 168 2.67 -18.83 0.15
N SER A 169 3.47 -18.63 -0.89
CA SER A 169 4.92 -18.85 -0.81
C SER A 169 5.64 -17.84 0.10
N ARG A 170 5.15 -16.60 0.20
CA ARG A 170 5.81 -15.53 0.97
C ARG A 170 5.21 -15.29 2.33
N LEU A 171 3.90 -15.46 2.47
CA LEU A 171 3.16 -15.14 3.70
C LEU A 171 2.64 -16.39 4.43
N GLY A 172 2.73 -17.59 3.84
CA GLY A 172 2.25 -18.85 4.43
C GLY A 172 2.73 -19.08 5.87
N LYS A 173 4.00 -18.81 6.16
CA LYS A 173 4.56 -18.94 7.51
C LYS A 173 3.86 -18.09 8.57
N TYR A 174 3.22 -16.98 8.20
CA TYR A 174 2.49 -16.10 9.13
C TYR A 174 1.04 -16.52 9.36
N SER A 175 0.55 -17.51 8.60
CA SER A 175 -0.82 -18.03 8.72
C SER A 175 -0.99 -19.07 9.83
N ARG A 176 0.13 -19.52 10.41
CA ARG A 176 0.15 -20.56 11.43
C ARG A 176 -0.33 -20.02 12.77
N ASN A 177 -0.95 -20.89 13.57
CA ASN A 177 -1.46 -20.51 14.90
C ASN A 177 -0.34 -20.25 15.93
N ASP A 178 0.87 -20.75 15.68
CA ASP A 178 2.07 -20.53 16.51
C ASP A 178 2.88 -19.29 16.09
N THR A 179 2.38 -18.49 15.14
CA THR A 179 3.03 -17.24 14.74
C THR A 179 2.97 -16.22 15.88
N GLU A 180 4.12 -15.57 16.15
CA GLU A 180 4.18 -14.42 17.06
C GLU A 180 3.23 -13.30 16.60
N PRO A 181 2.47 -12.65 17.50
CA PRO A 181 1.60 -11.53 17.15
C PRO A 181 2.35 -10.46 16.34
N PHE A 182 1.68 -9.92 15.34
CA PHE A 182 2.23 -8.90 14.44
C PHE A 182 1.14 -7.97 13.93
N GLN A 183 1.51 -6.79 13.45
CA GLN A 183 0.57 -5.92 12.74
C GLN A 183 0.57 -6.21 11.24
N PHE A 184 -0.63 -6.25 10.67
CA PHE A 184 -0.92 -6.33 9.25
C PHE A 184 -1.66 -5.07 8.81
N LEU A 185 -1.32 -4.51 7.65
CA LEU A 185 -2.01 -3.37 7.04
C LEU A 185 -2.37 -3.68 5.59
N GLU A 186 -3.62 -3.46 5.22
CA GLU A 186 -4.05 -3.36 3.81
C GLU A 186 -4.38 -1.89 3.47
N ILE A 187 -3.91 -1.38 2.35
CA ILE A 187 -4.33 -0.10 1.79
C ILE A 187 -5.29 -0.43 0.67
N GLY A 188 -6.55 0.01 0.78
CA GLY A 188 -7.65 -0.42 -0.08
C GLY A 188 -8.52 -1.46 0.62
N PHE A 189 -9.60 -1.04 1.27
CA PHE A 189 -10.58 -1.95 1.88
C PHE A 189 -11.64 -2.37 0.86
N TYR A 190 -12.04 -1.45 -0.02
CA TYR A 190 -13.15 -1.58 -0.96
C TYR A 190 -14.42 -2.16 -0.31
N ASN A 191 -14.81 -3.40 -0.60
CA ASN A 191 -15.97 -4.08 -0.01
C ASN A 191 -15.59 -5.07 1.12
N GLY A 192 -14.30 -5.16 1.46
CA GLY A 192 -13.76 -5.99 2.53
C GLY A 192 -13.48 -7.46 2.17
N ASN A 193 -13.77 -7.95 0.96
CA ASN A 193 -13.52 -9.37 0.61
C ASN A 193 -12.03 -9.73 0.69
N GLY A 194 -11.15 -8.85 0.19
CA GLY A 194 -9.70 -8.98 0.32
C GLY A 194 -9.26 -8.94 1.79
N PHE A 195 -9.71 -7.93 2.54
CA PHE A 195 -9.38 -7.78 3.96
C PHE A 195 -9.81 -8.99 4.82
N GLU A 196 -11.03 -9.50 4.62
CA GLU A 196 -11.53 -10.68 5.33
C GLU A 196 -10.70 -11.94 5.00
N THR A 197 -10.26 -12.08 3.75
CA THR A 197 -9.33 -13.14 3.35
C THR A 197 -8.05 -13.08 4.19
N TYR A 198 -7.47 -11.89 4.37
CA TYR A 198 -6.27 -11.72 5.20
C TYR A 198 -6.53 -11.94 6.69
N MET A 199 -7.68 -11.52 7.23
CA MET A 199 -8.02 -11.78 8.64
C MET A 199 -8.09 -13.27 8.95
N ASP A 200 -8.68 -14.06 8.05
CA ASP A 200 -8.74 -15.51 8.20
C ASP A 200 -7.40 -16.19 7.90
N PHE A 201 -6.62 -15.64 6.98
CA PHE A 201 -5.30 -16.15 6.67
C PHE A 201 -4.29 -15.86 7.78
N PHE A 202 -4.38 -14.73 8.48
CA PHE A 202 -3.46 -14.33 9.56
C PHE A 202 -4.14 -14.33 10.94
N PRO A 203 -4.34 -15.49 11.57
CA PRO A 203 -5.09 -15.60 12.83
C PRO A 203 -4.46 -14.89 14.03
N ARG A 204 -3.18 -14.51 13.91
CA ARG A 204 -2.39 -13.83 14.95
C ARG A 204 -2.11 -12.38 14.60
N ALA A 205 -2.57 -11.92 13.43
CA ALA A 205 -2.38 -10.54 13.02
C ALA A 205 -3.32 -9.60 13.74
N GLU A 206 -2.73 -8.50 14.12
CA GLU A 206 -3.40 -7.27 14.40
C GLU A 206 -3.68 -6.53 13.08
N ALA A 207 -4.80 -6.84 12.42
CA ALA A 207 -5.15 -6.34 11.09
C ALA A 207 -5.73 -4.91 11.10
N HIS A 208 -5.19 -4.04 10.24
CA HIS A 208 -5.65 -2.69 9.95
C HIS A 208 -5.91 -2.52 8.44
N SER A 209 -6.80 -1.59 8.08
CA SER A 209 -7.03 -1.19 6.69
C SER A 209 -7.16 0.33 6.56
N MET A 210 -6.79 0.87 5.40
CA MET A 210 -6.98 2.27 5.01
C MET A 210 -7.88 2.38 3.80
N GLU A 211 -8.87 3.28 3.85
CA GLU A 211 -9.86 3.38 2.77
C GLU A 211 -10.36 4.82 2.60
N ILE A 212 -10.32 5.31 1.36
CA ILE A 212 -10.77 6.66 1.04
C ILE A 212 -12.29 6.72 0.89
N SER A 213 -12.94 5.63 0.44
CA SER A 213 -14.39 5.60 0.20
C SER A 213 -15.23 5.67 1.46
N CYS A 214 -14.63 5.43 2.63
CA CYS A 214 -15.32 5.58 3.91
C CYS A 214 -15.32 7.02 4.45
N LEU A 215 -14.74 7.98 3.72
CA LEU A 215 -14.94 9.41 3.97
C LEU A 215 -16.40 9.82 3.68
N PRO A 216 -16.89 10.91 4.30
CA PRO A 216 -18.17 11.49 3.94
C PRO A 216 -18.25 11.81 2.44
N HIS A 217 -19.43 11.64 1.85
CA HIS A 217 -19.62 11.93 0.43
C HIS A 217 -19.58 13.42 0.13
N GLY A 218 -18.90 13.80 -0.94
CA GLY A 218 -18.82 15.17 -1.42
C GLY A 218 -17.60 15.45 -2.29
N SER A 219 -17.30 16.72 -2.51
CA SER A 219 -16.24 17.13 -3.43
C SER A 219 -14.84 16.83 -2.87
N ARG A 220 -13.90 16.45 -3.73
CA ARG A 220 -12.51 16.16 -3.31
C ARG A 220 -11.84 17.39 -2.73
N GLU A 221 -12.21 18.58 -3.21
CA GLU A 221 -11.72 19.87 -2.74
C GLU A 221 -12.09 20.14 -1.27
N GLU A 222 -13.18 19.52 -0.77
CA GLU A 222 -13.60 19.56 0.63
C GLU A 222 -12.99 18.42 1.47
N GLY A 223 -12.07 17.63 0.91
CA GLY A 223 -11.50 16.45 1.57
C GLY A 223 -12.51 15.30 1.70
N LYS A 224 -13.47 15.22 0.77
CA LYS A 224 -14.53 14.21 0.75
C LYS A 224 -14.35 13.24 -0.42
N TRP A 225 -15.03 12.10 -0.33
CA TRP A 225 -15.06 11.12 -1.41
C TRP A 225 -16.26 11.39 -2.33
N PRO A 226 -16.08 11.57 -3.65
CA PRO A 226 -17.18 11.95 -4.54
C PRO A 226 -18.09 10.80 -4.93
N PHE A 227 -17.71 9.56 -4.61
CA PHE A 227 -18.48 8.37 -4.93
C PHE A 227 -19.08 7.75 -3.66
N GLU A 228 -19.75 6.61 -3.84
CA GLU A 228 -20.37 5.91 -2.72
C GLU A 228 -19.35 5.28 -1.75
N ASN A 229 -19.84 4.92 -0.56
CA ASN A 229 -19.03 4.31 0.50
C ASN A 229 -19.04 2.80 0.28
N PHE A 230 -18.11 2.34 -0.55
CA PHE A 230 -17.94 0.93 -0.88
C PHE A 230 -17.62 0.09 0.37
N ALA A 231 -16.90 0.68 1.35
CA ALA A 231 -16.58 0.00 2.61
C ALA A 231 -17.81 -0.35 3.44
N ALA A 232 -18.82 0.52 3.44
CA ALA A 232 -20.07 0.30 4.16
C ALA A 232 -20.93 -0.84 3.57
N VAL A 233 -20.59 -1.35 2.38
CA VAL A 233 -21.23 -2.57 1.83
C VAL A 233 -20.96 -3.77 2.74
N ASN A 234 -19.80 -3.81 3.41
CA ASN A 234 -19.47 -4.84 4.39
C ASN A 234 -20.16 -4.60 5.74
N LYS A 235 -21.45 -4.92 5.82
CA LYS A 235 -22.25 -4.71 7.04
C LYS A 235 -21.73 -5.48 8.27
N LYS A 236 -20.96 -6.54 8.06
CA LYS A 236 -20.44 -7.41 9.13
C LYS A 236 -19.30 -6.74 9.89
N TRP A 237 -18.35 -6.14 9.18
CA TRP A 237 -17.12 -5.62 9.79
C TRP A 237 -16.99 -4.12 9.78
N TYR A 238 -17.63 -3.41 8.85
CA TYR A 238 -17.37 -1.98 8.64
C TYR A 238 -17.44 -1.16 9.95
N GLN A 239 -18.57 -1.22 10.67
CA GLN A 239 -18.71 -0.48 11.92
C GLN A 239 -17.78 -1.01 13.03
N THR A 240 -17.65 -2.33 13.15
CA THR A 240 -16.77 -2.97 14.13
C THR A 240 -15.32 -2.53 13.97
N LEU A 241 -14.82 -2.45 12.74
CA LEU A 241 -13.46 -2.04 12.44
C LEU A 241 -13.26 -0.55 12.70
N LEU A 242 -14.25 0.30 12.42
CA LEU A 242 -14.19 1.73 12.78
C LEU A 242 -14.11 1.90 14.30
N ASP A 243 -15.00 1.24 15.04
CA ASP A 243 -15.09 1.34 16.51
C ASP A 243 -13.79 0.86 17.18
N GLN A 244 -13.14 -0.15 16.58
CA GLN A 244 -11.87 -0.70 17.05
C GLN A 244 -10.63 0.07 16.56
N ASN A 245 -10.78 1.17 15.79
CA ASN A 245 -9.67 1.88 15.13
C ASN A 245 -8.82 0.96 14.23
N ARG A 246 -9.48 0.12 13.45
CA ARG A 246 -8.90 -0.88 12.52
C ARG A 246 -9.17 -0.55 11.06
N LEU A 247 -10.25 0.17 10.78
CA LEU A 247 -10.48 0.79 9.47
C LEU A 247 -10.25 2.29 9.61
N HIS A 248 -9.33 2.84 8.82
CA HIS A 248 -8.94 4.25 8.86
C HIS A 248 -9.42 4.96 7.60
N CYS A 249 -10.33 5.93 7.77
CA CYS A 249 -10.91 6.66 6.64
C CYS A 249 -10.06 7.87 6.24
N GLY A 250 -9.51 7.82 5.03
CA GLY A 250 -8.68 8.90 4.49
C GLY A 250 -7.90 8.51 3.24
N ASP A 251 -7.13 9.46 2.73
CA ASP A 251 -6.29 9.29 1.54
C ASP A 251 -4.93 8.71 1.93
N ALA A 252 -4.67 7.45 1.57
CA ALA A 252 -3.40 6.77 1.84
C ALA A 252 -2.19 7.36 1.09
N ASN A 253 -2.41 8.31 0.16
CA ASN A 253 -1.35 9.09 -0.47
C ASN A 253 -1.02 10.41 0.27
N ASP A 254 -1.86 10.84 1.23
CA ASP A 254 -1.53 11.98 2.10
C ASP A 254 -0.56 11.54 3.20
N VAL A 255 0.72 11.83 2.98
CA VAL A 255 1.83 11.50 3.89
C VAL A 255 1.61 12.01 5.32
N LYS A 256 0.97 13.17 5.49
CA LYS A 256 0.69 13.72 6.83
C LYS A 256 -0.40 12.91 7.51
N TRP A 257 -1.44 12.55 6.78
CA TRP A 257 -2.52 11.72 7.30
C TRP A 257 -2.05 10.32 7.67
N ILE A 258 -1.34 9.60 6.80
CA ILE A 258 -0.79 8.26 7.12
C ILE A 258 0.20 8.32 8.29
N HIS A 259 0.98 9.41 8.41
CA HIS A 259 1.85 9.62 9.57
C HIS A 259 1.07 9.81 10.87
N GLN A 260 -0.03 10.56 10.82
CA GLN A 260 -0.92 10.70 11.96
C GLN A 260 -1.52 9.34 12.36
N ILE A 261 -2.04 8.56 11.42
CA ILE A 261 -2.60 7.23 11.71
C ILE A 261 -1.54 6.28 12.28
N TRP A 262 -0.35 6.26 11.68
CA TRP A 262 0.77 5.47 12.18
C TRP A 262 1.10 5.82 13.63
N THR A 263 1.30 7.11 13.93
CA THR A 263 1.75 7.55 15.25
C THR A 263 0.68 7.51 16.33
N GLU A 264 -0.58 7.79 15.99
CA GLU A 264 -1.67 7.91 16.96
C GLU A 264 -2.47 6.62 17.16
N LYS A 265 -2.51 5.73 16.15
CA LYS A 265 -3.41 4.56 16.14
C LYS A 265 -2.68 3.22 16.09
N MET A 266 -1.68 3.11 15.21
CA MET A 266 -1.01 1.82 14.98
C MET A 266 0.19 1.63 15.91
N LYS A 267 1.08 2.63 16.01
CA LYS A 267 2.33 2.57 16.77
C LYS A 267 2.13 2.95 18.24
N ARG A 268 1.40 2.12 18.97
CA ARG A 268 1.21 2.25 20.43
C ARG A 268 2.22 1.38 21.21
N PRO A 269 2.51 1.68 22.49
CA PRO A 269 3.52 0.96 23.26
C PRO A 269 3.30 -0.55 23.39
N ASP A 270 2.04 -1.00 23.33
CA ASP A 270 1.59 -2.38 23.41
C ASP A 270 1.34 -3.03 22.03
N ALA A 271 1.53 -2.29 20.94
CA ALA A 271 1.31 -2.83 19.60
C ALA A 271 2.39 -3.87 19.26
N PRO A 272 2.00 -4.99 18.63
CA PRO A 272 2.97 -5.88 18.03
C PRO A 272 3.60 -5.21 16.79
N PRO A 273 4.78 -5.65 16.35
CA PRO A 273 5.51 -4.97 15.28
C PRO A 273 4.81 -5.12 13.91
N LEU A 274 4.86 -4.06 13.09
CA LEU A 274 4.39 -4.08 11.71
C LEU A 274 5.22 -5.06 10.88
N ARG A 275 4.58 -6.08 10.31
CA ARG A 275 5.26 -7.14 9.55
C ARG A 275 4.88 -7.20 8.09
N VAL A 276 3.61 -6.95 7.79
CA VAL A 276 3.07 -7.12 6.45
C VAL A 276 2.24 -5.88 6.12
N VAL A 277 2.53 -5.28 4.98
CA VAL A 277 1.73 -4.22 4.37
C VAL A 277 1.38 -4.67 2.96
N VAL A 278 0.11 -4.54 2.56
CA VAL A 278 -0.37 -4.78 1.20
C VAL A 278 -0.94 -3.47 0.68
N ASP A 279 -0.43 -2.97 -0.43
CA ASP A 279 -1.03 -1.87 -1.18
C ASP A 279 -1.86 -2.41 -2.34
N ASP A 280 -3.17 -2.34 -2.16
CA ASP A 280 -4.22 -2.66 -3.13
C ASP A 280 -5.17 -1.45 -3.28
N GLY A 281 -4.60 -0.24 -3.18
CA GLY A 281 -5.36 0.99 -3.06
C GLY A 281 -5.84 1.54 -4.42
N ALA A 282 -5.30 2.68 -4.82
CA ALA A 282 -5.78 3.41 -5.99
C ALA A 282 -5.19 2.91 -7.32
N HIS A 283 -4.17 2.05 -7.28
CA HIS A 283 -3.36 1.60 -8.43
C HIS A 283 -2.73 2.73 -9.27
N VAL A 284 -2.63 3.94 -8.69
CA VAL A 284 -1.90 5.07 -9.26
C VAL A 284 -0.42 4.92 -8.92
N ALA A 285 0.45 5.02 -9.92
CA ALA A 285 1.89 4.77 -9.77
C ALA A 285 2.55 5.60 -8.66
N GLU A 286 2.22 6.88 -8.58
CA GLU A 286 2.71 7.78 -7.55
C GLU A 286 2.26 7.33 -6.15
N HIS A 287 1.04 6.82 -6.00
CA HIS A 287 0.51 6.35 -4.71
C HIS A 287 1.19 5.06 -4.28
N MET A 288 1.35 4.09 -5.19
CA MET A 288 2.05 2.84 -4.92
C MET A 288 3.50 3.09 -4.47
N ALA A 289 4.20 4.02 -5.11
CA ALA A 289 5.56 4.37 -4.69
C ALA A 289 5.57 5.14 -3.36
N GLN A 290 4.60 6.03 -3.12
CA GLN A 290 4.46 6.68 -1.83
C GLN A 290 4.26 5.68 -0.69
N SER A 291 3.54 4.58 -0.92
CA SER A 291 3.44 3.47 0.03
C SER A 291 4.79 2.81 0.30
N VAL A 292 5.64 2.61 -0.72
CA VAL A 292 7.02 2.11 -0.52
C VAL A 292 7.84 3.07 0.35
N PHE A 293 7.83 4.37 0.04
CA PHE A 293 8.61 5.34 0.82
C PHE A 293 8.15 5.49 2.26
N PHE A 294 6.85 5.37 2.52
CA PHE A 294 6.33 5.53 3.86
C PHE A 294 6.40 4.23 4.68
N TRP A 295 5.87 3.12 4.15
CA TRP A 295 5.67 1.90 4.95
C TRP A 295 6.90 1.02 5.02
N PHE A 296 7.69 0.92 3.95
CA PHE A 296 8.82 -0.01 3.89
C PHE A 296 9.82 0.21 5.02
N PRO A 297 10.28 1.44 5.34
CA PRO A 297 11.21 1.67 6.45
C PRO A 297 10.65 1.29 7.83
N ARG A 298 9.34 1.28 8.00
CA ARG A 298 8.63 1.02 9.27
C ARG A 298 8.34 -0.46 9.52
N LEU A 299 8.50 -1.29 8.50
CA LEU A 299 8.45 -2.74 8.64
C LEU A 299 9.60 -3.21 9.53
N GLN A 300 9.28 -4.16 10.41
CA GLN A 300 10.27 -4.87 11.22
C GLN A 300 11.25 -5.67 10.34
N PRO A 301 12.39 -6.13 10.90
CA PRO A 301 13.29 -7.07 10.22
C PRO A 301 12.56 -8.25 9.56
N GLY A 302 12.86 -8.53 8.29
CA GLY A 302 12.19 -9.57 7.50
C GLY A 302 10.70 -9.31 7.18
N GLY A 303 10.20 -8.11 7.46
CA GLY A 303 8.86 -7.65 7.07
C GLY A 303 8.72 -7.53 5.55
N LEU A 304 7.48 -7.58 5.08
CA LEU A 304 7.14 -7.63 3.66
C LEU A 304 6.17 -6.50 3.30
N LEU A 305 6.48 -5.77 2.23
CA LEU A 305 5.56 -4.85 1.57
C LEU A 305 5.14 -5.46 0.24
N VAL A 306 3.85 -5.58 0.01
CA VAL A 306 3.26 -6.09 -1.22
C VAL A 306 2.61 -4.94 -1.96
N ILE A 307 2.84 -4.85 -3.27
CA ILE A 307 2.18 -3.90 -4.16
C ILE A 307 1.42 -4.73 -5.20
N GLU A 308 0.08 -4.67 -5.16
CA GLU A 308 -0.82 -5.32 -6.10
C GLU A 308 -1.05 -4.46 -7.35
N ASP A 309 -1.66 -5.08 -8.37
CA ASP A 309 -2.13 -4.44 -9.60
C ASP A 309 -1.14 -3.54 -10.35
N ILE A 310 0.09 -4.02 -10.45
CA ILE A 310 1.15 -3.45 -11.29
C ILE A 310 0.93 -3.84 -12.77
N GLN A 311 -0.28 -3.57 -13.27
CA GLN A 311 -0.73 -3.91 -14.60
C GLN A 311 -0.18 -2.91 -15.64
N PRO A 312 -0.14 -3.27 -16.94
CA PRO A 312 0.26 -2.35 -18.00
C PRO A 312 -0.85 -1.36 -18.39
N ILE A 313 -1.58 -0.82 -17.40
CA ILE A 313 -2.60 0.24 -17.57
C ILE A 313 -1.98 1.62 -17.34
N HIS A 314 -2.62 2.69 -17.83
CA HIS A 314 -2.05 4.04 -17.81
C HIS A 314 -1.59 4.48 -16.41
N GLU A 315 -2.45 4.29 -15.41
CA GLU A 315 -2.30 4.71 -14.02
C GLU A 315 -1.13 4.01 -13.32
N ALA A 316 -0.98 2.70 -13.54
CA ALA A 316 0.05 1.88 -12.89
C ALA A 316 1.36 1.78 -13.71
N ASN A 317 1.34 2.07 -15.01
CA ASN A 317 2.46 1.74 -15.90
C ASN A 317 3.77 2.41 -15.48
N LYS A 318 3.71 3.63 -14.92
CA LYS A 318 4.90 4.34 -14.49
C LYS A 318 5.61 3.64 -13.34
N PHE A 319 4.87 3.02 -12.43
CA PHE A 319 5.45 2.21 -11.36
C PHE A 319 6.24 1.05 -11.97
N ARG A 320 5.65 0.34 -12.93
CA ARG A 320 6.29 -0.79 -13.62
C ARG A 320 7.50 -0.39 -14.47
N LYS A 321 7.41 0.72 -15.21
CA LYS A 321 8.39 1.13 -16.22
C LYS A 321 9.48 2.06 -15.69
N HIS A 322 9.23 2.78 -14.60
CA HIS A 322 10.17 3.75 -14.06
C HIS A 322 10.58 3.41 -12.63
N PHE A 323 9.64 3.19 -11.71
CA PHE A 323 9.96 2.95 -10.32
C PHE A 323 10.63 1.59 -10.08
N LEU A 324 10.02 0.50 -10.56
CA LEU A 324 10.55 -0.86 -10.40
C LEU A 324 11.98 -1.01 -10.93
N PRO A 325 12.35 -0.52 -12.13
CA PRO A 325 13.74 -0.58 -12.60
C PRO A 325 14.72 0.17 -11.69
N GLN A 326 14.33 1.33 -11.15
CA GLN A 326 15.18 2.09 -10.23
C GLN A 326 15.45 1.34 -8.93
N ILE A 327 14.41 0.81 -8.28
CA ILE A 327 14.60 0.06 -7.03
C ILE A 327 15.29 -1.30 -7.25
N MET A 328 15.16 -1.90 -8.43
CA MET A 328 15.95 -3.06 -8.83
C MET A 328 17.43 -2.72 -9.03
N ALA A 329 17.77 -1.53 -9.54
CA ALA A 329 19.15 -1.06 -9.58
C ALA A 329 19.72 -0.88 -8.17
N ASP A 330 18.92 -0.30 -7.25
CA ASP A 330 19.29 -0.12 -5.85
C ASP A 330 19.56 -1.44 -5.12
N LEU A 331 18.78 -2.49 -5.40
CA LEU A 331 19.02 -3.83 -4.85
C LEU A 331 20.43 -4.34 -5.17
N HIS A 332 20.99 -3.93 -6.31
CA HIS A 332 22.33 -4.31 -6.77
C HIS A 332 23.39 -3.23 -6.55
N TYR A 333 23.07 -2.16 -5.84
CA TYR A 333 24.02 -1.10 -5.53
C TYR A 333 25.10 -1.61 -4.57
N CYS A 334 26.36 -1.63 -5.04
CA CYS A 334 27.50 -2.12 -4.27
C CYS A 334 28.32 -1.02 -3.59
N GLY A 335 28.13 0.25 -3.97
CA GLY A 335 28.93 1.36 -3.45
C GLY A 335 30.43 1.30 -3.76
N ASP A 336 30.84 0.62 -4.84
CA ASP A 336 32.24 0.57 -5.27
C ASP A 336 32.71 1.97 -5.71
N PRO A 337 33.70 2.60 -5.05
CA PRO A 337 34.18 3.93 -5.42
C PRO A 337 34.81 4.00 -6.81
N LYS A 338 35.09 2.86 -7.46
CA LYS A 338 35.59 2.79 -8.84
C LYS A 338 34.47 2.86 -9.88
N LEU A 339 33.24 2.56 -9.49
CA LEU A 339 32.07 2.64 -10.33
C LEU A 339 31.31 3.93 -9.98
N PRO A 340 31.04 4.82 -10.94
CA PRO A 340 30.32 6.07 -10.67
C PRO A 340 28.81 5.82 -10.52
N ASP A 341 28.44 4.95 -9.58
CA ASP A 341 27.06 4.55 -9.31
C ASP A 341 26.55 5.17 -8.00
N GLN A 342 25.25 5.41 -7.93
CA GLN A 342 24.58 5.99 -6.76
C GLN A 342 23.18 5.37 -6.63
N PRO A 343 22.72 5.10 -5.39
CA PRO A 343 21.37 4.59 -5.21
C PRO A 343 20.36 5.64 -5.68
N CYS A 344 19.36 5.21 -6.44
CA CYS A 344 18.21 6.01 -6.82
C CYS A 344 17.44 6.47 -5.57
N PHE A 345 17.29 5.59 -4.57
CA PHE A 345 16.47 5.77 -3.36
C PHE A 345 17.27 5.49 -2.07
N PRO A 346 18.12 6.43 -1.62
CA PRO A 346 19.02 6.22 -0.47
C PRO A 346 18.30 5.98 0.88
N THR A 347 17.02 6.32 1.00
CA THR A 347 16.23 6.02 2.21
C THR A 347 15.70 4.58 2.23
N ILE A 348 15.63 3.92 1.08
CA ILE A 348 15.08 2.57 0.89
C ILE A 348 16.19 1.54 0.67
N GLN A 349 17.19 1.86 -0.14
CA GLN A 349 18.26 0.95 -0.53
C GLN A 349 18.93 0.24 0.67
N PRO A 350 19.29 0.92 1.78
CA PRO A 350 19.95 0.27 2.92
C PRO A 350 19.06 -0.75 3.66
N LEU A 351 17.77 -0.79 3.36
CA LEU A 351 16.75 -1.59 4.03
C LEU A 351 16.25 -2.74 3.16
N LEU A 352 16.62 -2.75 1.88
CA LEU A 352 16.10 -3.65 0.86
C LEU A 352 16.90 -4.95 0.81
N GLN A 353 16.23 -6.08 1.02
CA GLN A 353 16.85 -7.41 0.96
C GLN A 353 16.58 -8.11 -0.37
N SER A 354 15.33 -8.06 -0.83
CA SER A 354 14.91 -8.76 -2.05
C SER A 354 13.66 -8.11 -2.66
N ILE A 355 13.44 -8.40 -3.94
CA ILE A 355 12.22 -8.05 -4.67
C ILE A 355 11.76 -9.28 -5.42
N HIS A 356 10.49 -9.63 -5.30
CA HIS A 356 9.87 -10.77 -5.95
C HIS A 356 8.62 -10.34 -6.68
N CYS A 357 8.61 -10.44 -8.00
CA CYS A 357 7.46 -10.08 -8.82
C CYS A 357 6.88 -11.30 -9.53
N GLU A 358 5.56 -11.38 -9.54
CA GLU A 358 4.76 -12.26 -10.39
C GLU A 358 3.86 -11.40 -11.28
N MET A 359 2.92 -12.01 -12.00
CA MET A 359 2.01 -11.28 -12.86
C MET A 359 1.19 -10.28 -12.04
N HIS A 360 1.45 -8.99 -12.26
CA HIS A 360 0.75 -7.84 -11.66
C HIS A 360 0.97 -7.62 -10.15
N ILE A 361 1.90 -8.33 -9.52
CA ILE A 361 2.17 -8.19 -8.07
C ILE A 361 3.68 -8.21 -7.82
N CYS A 362 4.16 -7.39 -6.89
CA CYS A 362 5.53 -7.43 -6.39
C CYS A 362 5.58 -7.39 -4.86
N ILE A 363 6.53 -8.12 -4.28
CA ILE A 363 6.84 -8.13 -2.84
C ILE A 363 8.26 -7.61 -2.63
N PHE A 364 8.38 -6.62 -1.76
CA PHE A 364 9.64 -6.07 -1.27
C PHE A 364 9.92 -6.63 0.12
N GLU A 365 11.10 -7.20 0.33
CA GLU A 365 11.51 -7.79 1.61
C GLU A 365 12.51 -6.91 2.33
N ARG A 366 12.29 -6.70 3.63
CA ARG A 366 13.20 -6.00 4.51
C ARG A 366 14.36 -6.88 4.94
N ASN A 367 15.55 -6.29 4.99
CA ASN A 367 16.70 -6.92 5.64
C ASN A 367 16.57 -6.93 7.17
N ASP A 368 17.64 -7.33 7.85
CA ASP A 368 17.67 -7.49 9.30
C ASP A 368 17.84 -6.17 10.08
N GLU A 369 17.96 -5.03 9.39
CA GLU A 369 18.10 -3.72 10.05
C GLU A 369 16.81 -3.34 10.81
N PRO A 370 16.91 -2.74 12.01
CA PRO A 370 15.76 -2.28 12.76
C PRO A 370 14.83 -1.36 11.97
N ALA A 371 13.53 -1.39 12.28
CA ALA A 371 12.57 -0.45 11.73
C ALA A 371 12.99 1.01 12.01
N ARG A 372 12.82 1.88 11.01
CA ARG A 372 13.22 3.29 11.05
C ARG A 372 12.01 4.20 11.03
N GLU A 373 12.01 5.17 11.95
CA GLU A 373 11.05 6.26 11.97
C GLU A 373 11.60 7.45 11.20
N LEU A 374 11.44 7.41 9.89
CA LEU A 374 11.82 8.51 9.03
C LEU A 374 10.95 9.74 9.30
N SER A 375 11.51 10.93 9.11
CA SER A 375 10.75 12.18 9.12
C SER A 375 9.67 12.19 8.01
N LEU A 376 8.73 13.13 8.07
CA LEU A 376 7.74 13.33 7.00
C LEU A 376 8.41 13.59 5.65
N GLU A 377 9.48 14.38 5.62
CA GLU A 377 10.24 14.69 4.41
C GLU A 377 10.90 13.44 3.82
N GLU A 378 11.60 12.67 4.64
CA GLU A 378 12.25 11.42 4.21
C GLU A 378 11.25 10.30 3.86
N SER A 379 10.04 10.35 4.41
CA SER A 379 8.95 9.42 4.07
C SER A 379 8.15 9.87 2.85
N THR A 380 8.35 11.10 2.37
CA THR A 380 7.68 11.59 1.15
C THR A 380 8.44 11.09 -0.07
N MET A 381 7.71 10.62 -1.08
CA MET A 381 8.30 10.19 -2.34
C MET A 381 9.13 11.34 -2.95
N PRO A 382 10.43 11.13 -3.26
CA PRO A 382 11.28 12.19 -3.77
C PRO A 382 10.85 12.60 -5.19
N PRO A 383 11.07 13.87 -5.57
CA PRO A 383 10.89 14.31 -6.95
C PRO A 383 11.73 13.44 -7.90
N GLY A 384 11.11 12.92 -8.96
CA GLY A 384 11.78 12.06 -9.92
C GLY A 384 11.64 10.56 -9.67
N ALA A 385 11.04 10.10 -8.56
CA ALA A 385 10.82 8.66 -8.34
C ALA A 385 10.07 7.96 -9.50
N MET A 386 9.19 8.68 -10.21
CA MET A 386 8.47 8.20 -11.39
C MET A 386 9.16 8.48 -12.73
N ASN A 387 10.43 8.91 -12.72
CA ASN A 387 11.19 9.22 -13.91
C ASN A 387 12.54 8.49 -13.89
N LEU A 388 12.64 7.43 -14.70
CA LEU A 388 13.84 6.60 -14.78
C LEU A 388 15.12 7.42 -15.09
N THR A 389 15.00 8.52 -15.83
CA THR A 389 16.17 9.33 -16.24
C THR A 389 16.74 10.16 -15.11
N THR A 390 16.04 10.33 -13.99
CA THR A 390 16.60 11.04 -12.83
C THR A 390 17.53 10.15 -12.00
N CYS A 391 17.45 8.83 -12.14
CA CYS A 391 18.40 7.95 -11.48
C CYS A 391 19.71 7.86 -12.27
N ARG A 392 20.81 8.17 -11.59
CA ARG A 392 22.16 8.20 -12.18
C ARG A 392 22.59 6.86 -12.77
N SER A 393 22.14 5.74 -12.19
CA SER A 393 22.43 4.39 -12.69
C SER A 393 21.92 4.14 -14.11
N PHE A 394 20.99 4.96 -14.62
CA PHE A 394 20.41 4.84 -15.97
C PHE A 394 20.83 5.96 -16.93
N GLN A 395 21.78 6.82 -16.53
CA GLN A 395 22.25 7.94 -17.36
C GLN A 395 23.48 7.61 -18.22
N ASN A 396 24.12 6.47 -17.98
CA ASN A 396 25.28 5.96 -18.72
C ASN A 396 24.85 4.89 -19.72
#